data_AF-X0W216-F1
#
_entry.id   AF-X0W216-F1
#
_cell.length_a   1.000
_cell.length_b   1.000
_cell.length_c   1.000
_cell.angle_alpha   90.00
_cell.angle_beta   90.00
_cell.angle_gamma   90.00
#
_symmetry.space_group_name_H-M   'P 1'
#
loop_
_entity.id
_entity.type
_entity.pdbx_description
1 polymer ?
#
loop_
_entity_poly.entity_id
_entity_poly.type
_entity_poly.pdbx_seq_one_letter_code
_entity_poly.pdbx_strand_id
1 'polypeptide(L)'
;IGLAANQVGVNKRIIAIRLPGDIKLAMVNPIILSLKKWGYSVEGCLSVPGKQYKLERAGEIKIRFTDLQGKEREIVVDDEIIACVIQHEVDHLDGILICDIGELVSE
;
A
#
# COMPACT_ATOMS: atom_id res chain seq x y z
N ILE A 1 5.36 -0.97 -6.98
CA ILE A 1 4.23 -0.15 -7.50
C ILE A 1 2.94 -0.93 -7.23
N GLY A 2 1.90 -0.27 -6.71
CA GLY A 2 0.62 -0.91 -6.39
C GLY A 2 -0.56 -0.28 -7.12
N LEU A 3 -1.72 -0.91 -6.94
CA LEU A 3 -3.03 -0.42 -7.34
C LEU A 3 -4.11 -1.02 -6.43
N ALA A 4 -4.99 -0.17 -5.91
CA ALA A 4 -6.18 -0.55 -5.16
C ALA A 4 -7.42 -0.60 -6.06
N ALA A 5 -8.33 -1.52 -5.79
CA ALA A 5 -9.50 -1.75 -6.65
C ALA A 5 -10.42 -0.52 -6.79
N ASN A 6 -10.51 0.32 -5.75
CA ASN A 6 -11.32 1.54 -5.82
C ASN A 6 -10.76 2.57 -6.81
N GLN A 7 -9.46 2.57 -7.09
CA GLN A 7 -8.86 3.44 -8.11
C GLN A 7 -9.34 3.13 -9.54
N VAL A 8 -9.91 1.94 -9.76
CA VAL A 8 -10.53 1.54 -11.03
C VAL A 8 -12.06 1.40 -10.91
N GLY A 9 -12.67 2.05 -9.91
CA GLY A 9 -14.12 2.10 -9.74
C GLY A 9 -14.74 0.83 -9.13
N VAL A 10 -13.93 -0.09 -8.60
CA VAL A 10 -14.41 -1.31 -7.94
C VAL A 10 -14.35 -1.14 -6.43
N ASN A 11 -15.51 -0.97 -5.79
CA ASN A 11 -15.61 -0.84 -4.33
C ASN A 11 -15.48 -2.19 -3.61
N LYS A 12 -14.29 -2.79 -3.67
CA LYS A 12 -13.91 -4.00 -2.95
C LYS A 12 -12.54 -3.80 -2.31
N ARG A 13 -12.30 -4.44 -1.15
CA ARG A 13 -11.01 -4.39 -0.46
C ARG A 13 -10.00 -5.32 -1.13
N ILE A 14 -9.44 -4.89 -2.25
CA ILE A 14 -8.44 -5.67 -3.01
C ILE A 14 -7.31 -4.74 -3.43
N ILE A 15 -6.08 -5.18 -3.20
CA ILE A 15 -4.87 -4.51 -3.70
C ILE A 15 -4.06 -5.47 -4.56
N ALA A 16 -3.41 -4.92 -5.58
CA ALA A 16 -2.47 -5.64 -6.44
C ALA A 16 -1.14 -4.90 -6.45
N ILE A 17 -0.05 -5.63 -6.24
CA ILE A 17 1.30 -5.07 -6.15
C ILE A 17 2.19 -5.77 -7.16
N ARG A 18 2.94 -4.98 -7.93
CA ARG A 18 4.05 -5.46 -8.75
C ARG A 18 5.36 -5.19 -8.02
N LEU A 19 6.08 -6.27 -7.77
CA LEU A 19 7.42 -6.28 -7.20
C LEU A 19 8.49 -6.44 -8.31
N PRO A 20 9.76 -6.13 -8.02
CA PRO A 20 10.87 -6.46 -8.93
C PRO A 20 10.85 -7.93 -9.35
N GLY A 21 11.24 -8.21 -10.59
CA GLY A 21 11.21 -9.57 -11.15
C GLY A 21 9.81 -10.05 -11.57
N ASP A 22 8.87 -9.12 -11.82
CA ASP A 22 7.49 -9.38 -12.25
C ASP A 22 6.64 -10.26 -11.31
N ILE A 23 7.05 -10.34 -10.04
CA ILE A 23 6.25 -10.99 -9.01
C ILE A 23 5.01 -10.12 -8.75
N LYS A 24 3.84 -10.71 -8.97
CA LYS A 24 2.54 -10.09 -8.72
C LYS A 24 1.95 -10.66 -7.45
N LEU A 25 1.65 -9.79 -6.51
CA LEU A 25 0.97 -10.14 -5.27
C LEU A 25 -0.41 -9.50 -5.27
N ALA A 26 -1.45 -10.30 -5.06
CA ALA A 26 -2.81 -9.82 -4.88
C ALA A 26 -3.26 -10.18 -3.47
N MET A 27 -3.82 -9.19 -2.76
CA MET A 27 -4.32 -9.37 -1.41
C MET A 27 -5.78 -8.98 -1.36
N VAL A 28 -6.64 -9.92 -0.96
CA VAL A 28 -8.07 -9.68 -0.74
C VAL A 28 -8.32 -9.47 0.75
N ASN A 29 -9.12 -8.47 1.09
CA ASN A 29 -9.40 -8.03 2.47
C ASN A 29 -8.12 -7.85 3.32
N PRO A 30 -7.11 -7.09 2.84
CA PRO A 30 -5.89 -6.88 3.61
C PRO A 30 -6.17 -6.13 4.93
N ILE A 31 -5.51 -6.57 6.00
CA ILE A 31 -5.53 -5.97 7.34
C ILE A 31 -4.10 -5.91 7.87
N ILE A 32 -3.61 -4.70 8.15
CA ILE A 32 -2.31 -4.50 8.80
C ILE A 32 -2.48 -4.78 10.30
N LEU A 33 -1.70 -5.72 10.81
CA LEU A 33 -1.73 -6.17 12.20
C LEU A 33 -0.69 -5.47 13.08
N SER A 34 0.43 -5.05 12.50
CA SER A 34 1.44 -4.26 13.22
C SER A 34 2.28 -3.42 12.27
N LEU A 35 2.77 -2.29 12.78
CA LEU A 35 3.61 -1.31 12.10
C LEU A 35 4.88 -1.09 12.96
N LYS A 36 6.07 -1.17 12.34
CA LYS A 36 7.36 -0.96 13.01
C LYS A 36 8.36 -0.27 12.08
N LYS A 37 9.49 0.17 12.65
CA LYS A 37 10.60 0.82 11.94
C LYS A 37 10.12 2.04 11.14
N TRP A 38 9.51 2.99 11.83
CA TRP A 38 8.97 4.20 11.22
C TRP A 38 10.07 5.07 10.62
N GLY A 39 9.80 5.63 9.45
CA GLY A 39 10.66 6.55 8.73
C GLY A 39 9.86 7.38 7.72
N TYR A 40 10.56 8.29 7.04
CA TYR A 40 9.94 9.11 5.99
C TYR A 40 10.04 8.43 4.63
N SER A 41 8.93 8.43 3.90
CA SER A 41 8.82 8.01 2.51
C SER A 41 8.39 9.21 1.65
N VAL A 42 8.82 9.25 0.40
CA VAL A 42 8.32 10.19 -0.61
C VAL A 42 7.54 9.39 -1.64
N GLU A 43 6.24 9.64 -1.73
CA GLU A 43 5.31 8.86 -2.53
C GLU A 43 4.63 9.71 -3.60
N GLY A 44 4.36 9.08 -4.74
CA GLY A 44 3.43 9.57 -5.74
C GLY A 44 2.23 8.63 -5.87
N CYS A 45 1.14 9.08 -6.46
CA CYS A 45 -0.07 8.29 -6.64
C CYS A 45 -0.65 8.51 -8.04
N LEU A 46 -1.13 7.43 -8.68
CA LEU A 46 -1.82 7.53 -9.99
C LEU A 46 -3.12 8.35 -9.89
N SER A 47 -3.75 8.41 -8.71
CA SER A 47 -4.94 9.21 -8.45
C SER A 47 -4.64 10.69 -8.15
N VAL A 48 -3.36 11.05 -7.94
CA VAL A 48 -2.91 12.42 -7.69
C VAL A 48 -1.74 12.75 -8.63
N PRO A 49 -2.02 12.92 -9.94
CA PRO A 49 -0.99 12.98 -10.96
C PRO A 49 -0.06 14.19 -10.79
N GLY A 50 1.23 13.97 -11.01
CA GLY A 50 2.28 15.01 -10.99
C GLY A 50 2.79 15.38 -9.59
N LYS A 51 2.10 14.99 -8.51
CA LYS A 51 2.46 15.43 -7.16
C LYS A 51 3.18 14.34 -6.37
N GLN A 52 4.12 14.77 -5.55
CA GLN A 52 4.78 13.90 -4.57
C GLN A 52 4.63 14.46 -3.16
N TYR A 53 4.40 13.55 -2.21
CA TYR A 53 4.18 13.88 -0.81
C TYR A 53 5.21 13.13 0.06
N LYS A 54 5.72 13.81 1.09
CA LYS A 54 6.55 13.22 2.14
C LYS A 54 5.66 12.89 3.33
N LEU A 55 5.72 11.65 3.79
CA LEU A 55 4.89 11.15 4.90
C LEU A 55 5.59 10.04 5.67
N GLU A 56 5.11 9.75 6.86
CA GLU A 56 5.64 8.68 7.70
C GLU A 56 5.07 7.32 7.29
N ARG A 57 5.94 6.32 7.18
CA ARG A 57 5.59 4.93 6.90
C ARG A 57 6.39 3.98 7.78
N ALA A 58 5.79 2.83 8.06
CA ALA A 58 6.49 1.72 8.68
C ALA A 58 7.36 0.99 7.66
N GLY A 59 8.64 0.79 7.96
CA GLY A 59 9.55 -0.03 7.16
C GLY A 59 9.33 -1.55 7.33
N GLU A 60 8.66 -1.95 8.42
CA GLU A 60 8.27 -3.33 8.68
C GLU A 60 6.77 -3.39 9.02
N ILE A 61 6.04 -4.27 8.35
CA ILE A 61 4.62 -4.52 8.63
C ILE A 61 4.34 -6.01 8.81
N LYS A 62 3.32 -6.30 9.62
CA LYS A 62 2.67 -7.61 9.65
C LYS A 62 1.29 -7.46 9.03
N ILE A 63 0.95 -8.26 8.03
CA ILE A 63 -0.31 -8.15 7.29
C ILE A 63 -1.00 -9.50 7.17
N ARG A 64 -2.32 -9.48 7.33
CA ARG A 64 -3.22 -10.61 7.05
C ARG A 64 -4.07 -10.30 5.83
N PHE A 65 -4.27 -11.30 4.97
CA PHE A 65 -5.12 -11.18 3.78
C PHE A 65 -5.56 -12.57 3.29
N THR A 66 -6.53 -12.61 2.39
CA THR A 66 -6.90 -13.81 1.64
C THR A 66 -6.21 -13.81 0.29
N ASP A 67 -5.52 -14.90 -0.07
CA ASP A 67 -4.87 -15.06 -1.36
C ASP A 67 -5.88 -15.42 -2.47
N LEU A 68 -5.41 -15.49 -3.73
CA LEU A 68 -6.26 -15.80 -4.89
C LEU A 68 -6.83 -17.22 -4.88
N GLN A 69 -6.32 -18.10 -4.01
CA GLN A 69 -6.85 -19.45 -3.80
C GLN A 69 -7.91 -19.48 -2.69
N GLY A 70 -8.24 -18.32 -2.09
CA GLY A 70 -9.20 -18.23 -0.99
C GLY A 70 -8.61 -18.60 0.37
N LYS A 71 -7.29 -18.75 0.49
CA LYS A 71 -6.63 -19.11 1.75
C LYS A 71 -6.19 -17.86 2.50
N GLU A 72 -6.43 -17.83 3.80
CA GLU A 72 -5.89 -16.79 4.67
C GLU A 72 -4.37 -16.93 4.82
N ARG A 73 -3.67 -15.81 4.68
CA ARG A 73 -2.23 -15.68 4.81
C ARG A 73 -1.95 -14.58 5.80
N GLU A 74 -0.92 -14.79 6.61
CA GLU A 74 -0.34 -13.80 7.50
C GLU A 74 1.16 -13.79 7.27
N ILE A 75 1.70 -12.64 6.87
CA ILE A 75 3.13 -12.49 6.54
C ILE A 75 3.72 -11.27 7.25
N VAL A 76 5.03 -11.34 7.49
CA VAL A 76 5.83 -10.18 7.85
C VAL A 76 6.54 -9.70 6.58
N VAL A 77 6.45 -8.41 6.32
CA VAL A 77 7.18 -7.73 5.25
C VAL A 77 8.19 -6.81 5.94
N ASP A 78 9.47 -7.15 5.81
CA ASP A 78 10.60 -6.37 6.34
C ASP A 78 11.46 -5.86 5.17
N ASP A 79 10.80 -5.20 4.23
CA ASP A 79 11.40 -4.45 3.13
C ASP A 79 10.67 -3.12 3.09
N GLU A 80 11.40 -2.03 3.29
CA GLU A 80 10.81 -0.70 3.49
C GLU A 80 9.96 -0.26 2.30
N ILE A 81 10.41 -0.55 1.07
CA ILE A 81 9.71 -0.14 -0.14
C ILE A 81 8.41 -0.94 -0.27
N ILE A 82 8.46 -2.25 -0.08
CA ILE A 82 7.27 -3.11 -0.20
C ILE A 82 6.29 -2.80 0.93
N ALA A 83 6.78 -2.58 2.14
CA ALA A 83 5.96 -2.18 3.28
C ALA A 83 5.24 -0.84 3.02
N CYS A 84 5.95 0.17 2.51
CA CYS A 84 5.35 1.47 2.15
C CYS A 84 4.27 1.31 1.07
N VAL A 85 4.54 0.56 0.00
CA VAL A 85 3.56 0.32 -1.07
C VAL A 85 2.31 -0.37 -0.53
N ILE A 86 2.46 -1.38 0.32
CA ILE A 86 1.29 -2.05 0.92
C ILE A 86 0.46 -1.07 1.77
N GLN A 87 1.11 -0.27 2.61
CA GLN A 87 0.42 0.74 3.42
C GLN A 87 -0.34 1.73 2.52
N HIS A 88 0.28 2.22 1.45
CA HIS A 88 -0.35 3.12 0.47
C HIS A 88 -1.60 2.51 -0.16
N GLU A 89 -1.53 1.26 -0.64
CA GLU A 89 -2.70 0.64 -1.27
C GLU A 89 -3.79 0.28 -0.27
N VAL A 90 -3.44 -0.02 0.99
CA VAL A 90 -4.42 -0.23 2.06
C VAL A 90 -5.12 1.09 2.43
N ASP A 91 -4.40 2.20 2.53
CA ASP A 91 -4.97 3.53 2.77
C ASP A 91 -6.03 3.87 1.71
N HIS A 92 -5.77 3.56 0.43
CA HIS A 92 -6.76 3.72 -0.62
C HIS A 92 -8.07 2.97 -0.31
N LEU A 93 -7.99 1.74 0.21
CA LEU A 93 -9.19 0.97 0.58
C LEU A 93 -9.97 1.58 1.75
N ASP A 94 -9.30 2.40 2.56
CA ASP A 94 -9.87 3.15 3.68
C ASP A 94 -10.26 4.59 3.28
N GLY A 95 -10.09 4.95 1.99
CA GLY A 95 -10.43 6.27 1.46
C GLY A 95 -9.43 7.37 1.83
N ILE A 96 -8.23 6.99 2.28
CA ILE A 96 -7.16 7.91 2.66
C ILE A 96 -6.22 8.06 1.45
N LEU A 97 -5.94 9.29 1.06
CA LEU A 97 -4.96 9.61 0.02
C LEU A 97 -3.70 10.20 0.64
N ILE A 98 -2.58 10.08 -0.07
CA ILE A 98 -1.31 10.68 0.36
C ILE A 98 -1.38 12.21 0.53
N CYS A 99 -2.30 12.89 -0.16
CA CYS A 99 -2.52 14.32 0.02
C CYS A 99 -3.26 14.67 1.31
N ASP A 100 -3.90 13.71 1.97
CA ASP A 100 -4.61 13.92 3.23
C ASP A 100 -3.67 13.84 4.43
N ILE A 101 -2.55 13.11 4.29
CA ILE A 101 -1.67 12.75 5.41
C ILE A 101 -0.19 13.12 5.19
N GLY A 102 0.18 13.60 4.01
CA GLY A 102 1.55 13.95 3.65
C GLY A 102 1.77 15.44 3.38
N GLU A 103 3.03 15.85 3.44
CA GLU A 103 3.48 17.20 3.08
C GLU A 103 3.89 17.24 1.61
N LEU A 104 3.34 18.17 0.82
CA LEU A 104 3.69 18.32 -0.60
C LEU A 104 5.17 18.71 -0.74
N VAL A 105 5.91 17.97 -1.56
CA VAL A 105 7.36 18.16 -1.76
C VAL A 105 7.70 18.71 -3.14
N SER A 106 6.92 18.36 -4.16
CA SER A 106 7.12 18.77 -5.55
C SER A 106 5.83 18.65 -6.38
N GLU A 107 5.75 19.48 -7.43
CA GLU A 107 4.72 19.51 -8.49
C GLU A 107 5.33 19.16 -9.86
#